data_AF-A0A2N3PK45-F1
#
_entry.id   AF-A0A2N3PK45-F1
#
_cell.length_a   1.000
_cell.length_b   1.000
_cell.length_c   1.000
_cell.angle_alpha   90.00
_cell.angle_beta   90.00
_cell.angle_gamma   90.00
#
_symmetry.space_group_name_H-M   'P 1'
#
loop_
_entity.id
_entity.type
_entity.pdbx_description
1 polymer ?
#
loop_
_entity_poly.entity_id
_entity_poly.type
_entity_poly.pdbx_seq_one_letter_code
_entity_poly.pdbx_strand_id
1 'polypeptide(L)'
;MKIYKTLLVLVMTALLLNACANKELVVKREYKEVLTPTLCPLKLPLKPTYKGTLESAKEISIYYLEVEDIAKRCTSNNLKAKK
;
A
#
# COMPACT_ATOMS: atom_id res chain seq x y z
N MET A 1 5.21 -37.21 50.82
CA MET A 1 4.39 -36.15 50.21
C MET A 1 5.15 -35.10 49.35
N LYS A 2 6.45 -35.27 49.03
CA LYS A 2 7.15 -34.35 48.11
C LYS A 2 7.00 -34.72 46.64
N ILE A 3 7.03 -36.03 46.35
CA ILE A 3 7.00 -36.58 44.98
C ILE A 3 5.67 -36.28 44.26
N TYR A 4 4.51 -36.37 44.94
CA TYR A 4 3.22 -36.07 44.29
C TYR A 4 3.11 -34.59 43.90
N LYS A 5 3.73 -33.69 44.67
CA LYS A 5 3.73 -32.25 44.40
C LYS A 5 4.60 -31.92 43.19
N THR A 6 5.76 -32.58 43.06
CA THR A 6 6.63 -32.47 41.88
C THR A 6 5.96 -33.06 40.64
N LEU A 7 5.27 -34.19 40.76
CA LEU A 7 4.54 -34.83 39.67
C LEU A 7 3.37 -33.96 39.18
N LEU A 8 2.63 -33.35 40.11
CA LEU A 8 1.53 -32.44 39.78
C LEU A 8 2.04 -31.23 38.99
N VAL A 9 3.15 -30.62 39.42
CA VAL A 9 3.74 -29.47 38.74
C VAL A 9 4.18 -29.84 37.31
N LEU A 10 4.80 -31.01 37.14
CA LEU A 10 5.24 -31.50 35.83
C LEU A 10 4.06 -31.66 34.85
N VAL A 11 2.98 -32.29 35.30
CA VAL A 11 1.77 -32.52 34.47
C VAL A 11 1.12 -31.18 34.10
N MET A 12 1.00 -30.26 35.06
CA MET A 12 0.42 -28.95 34.79
C MET A 12 1.26 -28.13 33.80
N THR A 13 2.60 -28.19 33.89
CA THR A 13 3.46 -27.54 32.91
C THR A 13 3.32 -28.17 31.52
N ALA A 14 3.28 -29.50 31.41
CA ALA A 14 3.12 -30.17 30.12
C ALA A 14 1.78 -29.84 29.43
N LEU A 15 0.70 -29.68 30.19
CA LEU A 15 -0.60 -29.26 29.64
C LEU A 15 -0.58 -27.81 29.11
N LEU A 16 0.07 -26.89 29.82
CA LEU A 16 0.12 -25.47 29.43
C LEU A 16 0.94 -25.23 28.17
N LEU A 17 2.00 -26.01 27.94
CA LEU A 17 2.90 -25.88 26.78
C LEU A 17 2.29 -26.46 25.49
N ASN A 18 1.40 -27.46 25.57
CA ASN A 18 0.77 -28.08 24.40
C ASN A 18 -0.34 -27.22 23.77
N ALA A 19 -0.88 -26.23 24.48
CA ALA A 19 -1.97 -25.38 23.99
C ALA A 19 -1.54 -24.34 22.93
N CYS A 20 -0.23 -24.10 22.75
CA CYS A 20 0.26 -23.09 21.81
C CYS A 20 0.75 -23.65 20.46
N ALA A 21 0.90 -24.98 20.34
CA ALA A 21 1.43 -25.61 19.12
C ALA A 21 0.37 -25.84 18.03
N ASN A 22 -0.92 -25.90 18.39
CA ASN A 22 -2.01 -26.20 17.46
C ASN A 22 -2.68 -24.94 16.93
N LYS A 23 -1.86 -24.05 16.37
CA LYS A 23 -2.34 -23.07 15.41
C LYS A 23 -1.74 -23.51 14.10
N GLU A 24 -2.45 -24.36 13.37
CA GLU A 24 -2.31 -24.34 11.92
C GLU A 24 -2.47 -22.86 11.55
N LEU A 25 -1.33 -22.23 11.27
CA LEU A 25 -1.27 -20.93 10.64
C LEU A 25 -1.77 -21.18 9.22
N VAL A 26 -3.08 -21.44 9.08
CA VAL A 26 -3.85 -21.15 7.89
C VAL A 26 -3.85 -19.63 7.80
N VAL A 27 -2.67 -19.07 7.55
CA VAL A 27 -2.54 -17.79 6.92
C VAL A 27 -3.13 -18.06 5.55
N LYS A 28 -4.46 -17.92 5.44
CA LYS A 28 -5.10 -17.54 4.19
C LYS A 28 -4.33 -16.31 3.77
N ARG A 29 -3.29 -16.52 2.97
CA ARG A 29 -2.59 -15.43 2.30
C ARG A 29 -3.64 -14.92 1.33
N GLU A 30 -4.44 -13.98 1.80
CA GLU A 30 -5.25 -13.17 0.92
C GLU A 30 -4.24 -12.39 0.09
N TYR A 31 -3.98 -12.89 -1.11
CA TYR A 31 -3.20 -12.19 -2.11
C TYR A 31 -4.04 -10.97 -2.49
N LYS A 32 -3.78 -9.86 -1.82
CA LYS A 32 -4.35 -8.57 -2.20
C LYS A 32 -3.77 -8.23 -3.57
N GLU A 33 -4.63 -8.11 -4.58
CA GLU A 33 -4.20 -7.62 -5.89
C GLU A 33 -3.54 -6.25 -5.70
N VAL A 34 -2.23 -6.20 -5.94
CA VAL A 34 -1.50 -4.95 -5.99
C VAL A 34 -1.85 -4.33 -7.34
N LEU A 35 -2.73 -3.33 -7.32
CA LEU A 35 -3.03 -2.52 -8.49
C LEU A 35 -1.73 -1.78 -8.88
N THR A 36 -1.03 -2.31 -9.88
CA THR A 36 0.11 -1.62 -10.47
C THR A 36 -0.40 -0.42 -11.25
N PRO A 37 0.08 0.80 -10.97
CA PRO A 37 -0.36 1.99 -11.70
C PRO A 37 -0.02 1.81 -13.18
N THR A 38 -1.03 1.88 -14.05
CA THR A 38 -0.81 1.89 -15.49
C THR A 38 -0.18 3.22 -15.87
N LEU A 39 0.86 3.17 -16.71
CA LEU A 39 1.47 4.38 -17.24
C LEU A 39 0.43 5.12 -18.08
N CYS A 40 0.19 6.40 -17.76
CA CYS A 40 -0.69 7.21 -18.59
C CYS A 40 0.03 7.51 -19.91
N PRO A 41 -0.52 7.12 -21.08
CA PRO A 41 0.16 7.28 -22.37
C PRO A 41 0.19 8.74 -22.88
N LEU A 42 -0.11 9.71 -22.01
CA LEU A 42 -0.14 11.13 -22.37
C LEU A 42 1.25 11.75 -22.23
N LYS A 43 1.66 12.48 -23.27
CA LYS A 43 2.91 13.25 -23.25
C LYS A 43 2.72 14.49 -22.38
N LEU A 44 3.59 14.67 -21.40
CA LEU A 44 3.64 15.91 -20.61
C LEU A 44 4.33 17.01 -21.42
N PRO A 45 3.81 18.25 -21.40
CA PRO A 45 4.53 19.39 -21.96
C PRO A 45 5.84 19.63 -21.18
N LEU A 46 6.79 20.33 -21.80
CA LEU A 46 8.04 20.69 -21.13
C LEU A 46 7.78 21.83 -20.14
N LYS A 47 8.29 21.70 -18.90
CA LYS A 47 8.13 22.74 -17.88
C LYS A 47 8.85 24.02 -18.30
N PRO A 48 8.16 25.18 -18.35
CA PRO A 48 8.79 26.46 -18.65
C PRO A 48 9.72 26.90 -17.50
N THR A 49 10.79 27.62 -17.84
CA THR A 49 11.78 28.11 -16.87
C THR A 49 11.36 29.48 -16.34
N TYR A 50 11.36 29.63 -15.02
CA TYR A 50 11.08 30.93 -14.40
C TYR A 50 12.19 31.94 -14.70
N LYS A 51 11.82 33.16 -15.13
CA LYS A 51 12.76 34.23 -15.50
C LYS A 51 12.74 35.43 -14.54
N GLY A 52 12.02 35.34 -13.42
CA GLY A 52 11.88 36.45 -12.48
C GLY A 52 10.85 37.50 -12.86
N THR A 53 10.14 37.32 -13.98
CA THR A 53 9.10 38.24 -14.46
C THR A 53 7.69 37.70 -14.20
N LEU A 54 6.70 38.60 -14.13
CA LEU A 54 5.30 38.23 -13.97
C LEU A 54 4.80 37.34 -15.12
N GLU A 55 5.27 37.61 -16.34
CA GLU A 55 4.93 36.82 -17.53
C GLU A 55 5.43 35.38 -17.41
N SER A 56 6.68 35.18 -17.00
CA SER A 56 7.23 33.84 -16.79
C SER A 56 6.54 33.09 -15.64
N ALA A 57 6.06 33.81 -14.62
CA ALA A 57 5.23 33.21 -13.57
C ALA A 57 3.86 32.76 -14.12
N LYS A 58 3.23 33.59 -14.96
CA LYS A 58 1.96 33.26 -15.62
C LYS A 58 2.09 32.01 -16.51
N GLU A 59 3.17 31.90 -17.28
CA GLU A 59 3.44 30.72 -18.11
C GLU A 59 3.57 29.44 -17.27
N ILE A 60 4.23 29.52 -16.12
CA ILE A 60 4.32 28.40 -15.17
C ILE A 60 2.94 28.03 -14.61
N SER A 61 2.11 29.02 -14.27
CA SER A 61 0.75 28.75 -13.80
C SER A 61 -0.09 28.03 -14.85
N ILE A 62 -0.01 28.47 -16.12
CA ILE A 62 -0.71 27.82 -17.24
C ILE A 62 -0.22 26.39 -17.43
N TYR A 63 1.10 26.16 -17.39
CA TYR A 63 1.69 24.82 -17.46
C TYR A 63 1.10 23.88 -16.39
N TYR A 64 0.97 24.33 -15.14
CA TYR A 64 0.39 23.49 -14.09
C TYR A 64 -1.09 23.16 -14.32
N LEU A 65 -1.87 24.11 -14.85
CA LEU A 65 -3.26 23.86 -15.22
C LEU A 65 -3.38 22.78 -16.32
N GLU A 66 -2.50 22.81 -17.31
CA GLU A 66 -2.47 21.78 -18.37
C GLU A 66 -2.09 20.41 -17.83
N VAL A 67 -1.11 20.34 -16.92
CA VAL A 67 -0.70 19.09 -16.25
C VAL A 67 -1.83 18.52 -15.41
N GLU A 68 -2.57 19.35 -14.69
CA GLU A 68 -3.74 18.93 -13.93
C GLU A 68 -4.86 18.37 -14.82
N ASP A 69 -5.11 18.99 -15.97
CA ASP A 69 -6.09 18.48 -16.93
C ASP A 69 -5.65 17.13 -17.51
N ILE A 70 -4.37 16.99 -17.88
CA ILE A 70 -3.79 15.72 -18.31
C ILE A 70 -4.00 14.65 -17.23
N ALA A 71 -3.66 14.96 -15.97
CA ALA A 71 -3.83 14.04 -14.86
C ALA A 71 -5.29 13.65 -14.63
N LYS A 72 -6.23 14.59 -14.74
CA LYS A 72 -7.68 14.32 -14.66
C LYS A 72 -8.14 13.40 -15.78
N ARG A 73 -7.68 13.59 -17.03
CA ARG A 73 -8.00 12.68 -18.15
C ARG A 73 -7.40 11.29 -17.94
N CYS A 74 -6.23 11.19 -17.33
CA CYS A 74 -5.63 9.92 -16.96
C CYS A 74 -6.48 9.21 -15.90
N THR A 75 -6.92 9.88 -14.84
CA THR A 75 -7.66 9.23 -13.74
C THR A 75 -9.12 8.95 -14.09
N SER A 76 -9.79 9.85 -14.82
CA SER A 76 -11.20 9.68 -15.20
C SER A 76 -11.43 8.52 -16.18
N ASN A 77 -10.48 8.24 -17.09
CA ASN A 77 -10.54 7.09 -17.99
C ASN A 77 -10.03 5.78 -17.34
N ASN A 78 -9.23 5.84 -16.27
CA ASN A 78 -8.72 4.67 -15.56
C ASN A 78 -9.61 4.17 -14.40
N LEU A 79 -10.81 4.75 -14.21
CA LEU A 79 -11.86 4.12 -13.39
C LEU A 79 -12.63 3.01 -14.14
N LYS A 80 -12.30 2.72 -15.41
CA LYS A 80 -12.88 1.61 -16.19
C LYS A 80 -11.90 0.50 -16.55
N ALA A 81 -10.73 0.46 -15.94
CA ALA A 81 -9.73 -0.59 -16.17
C ALA A 81 -9.56 -1.50 -14.93
N LYS A 82 -10.63 -2.22 -14.56
CA LYS A 82 -10.64 -3.61 -14.05
C LYS A 82 -11.99 -3.89 -13.39
N LYS A 83 -12.87 -4.54 -14.15
CA LYS A 83 -13.83 -5.51 -13.60
C LYS A 83 -13.11 -6.86 -13.53
#